data_AF-A0AA36FZW8-F1
#
_entry.id   AF-A0AA36FZW8-F1
#
_cell.length_a   1.000
_cell.length_b   1.000
_cell.length_c   1.000
_cell.angle_alpha   90.00
_cell.angle_beta   90.00
_cell.angle_gamma   90.00
#
_symmetry.space_group_name_H-M   'P 1'
#
loop_
_entity.id
_entity.type
_entity.pdbx_description
1 polymer ?
#
loop_
_entity_poly.entity_id
_entity_poly.type
_entity_poly.pdbx_seq_one_letter_code
_entity_poly.pdbx_strand_id
1 'polypeptide(L)'
;MKRPKSYDDSDEDYEDGLSTPSRDIFDTCPLKRKDPWEDEFMAKLGKSEITSCRPQELLTSFENGQILLNPKHRQSTGHSCEGRCIYYKANYAIRSDEWQPIKGTKFLCDVVEVQCKAGDGKIDYKYLHTQIYEYSRDRLKEFGDLGRPTNARHITENTLHPDVYIIILDAMSVTGGFRQMPATMVFLEEALQAVPFYHVAKVAENSKPNSIAFLFGEIPIPVDRRVFGVRDVLPYTLDENESCGRPLDNETYVMFEYEDAGYKTMWACDYYLGNFAYTNCKGLQKQLATHYMRPFQIRGAYQTDRLLKDAIFDHDKCRYPYVHLLDYQKKFIDAYPGTPKMSLMWSVAASHDSERPMANTDHDFRRFFEENKHKFDNAVTIVMGDHGPRYDSAVNTKQGLYDKNNPLMLVSLPKALRETNMQKVLKRNSEFLSSHHDLHATLVDIIRHQPSSNFSDTSYLRINGTYGSSWLRRFETGVPRTCRTLPIPSQYCLCDYGQEEITDGSLKKKLGELAVSDVNKHLRERGVDGLCEEVKLEEVGKLLSIPSKSYKARYRVHFTTKNEAKLITTYVELENGNLQLLEKEWDRVNKYGSTADCLQSDAKNFDLRILCYCKKRAI
;
A
#
# COMPACT_ATOMS: atom_id res chain seq x y z
N MET A 1 -28.45 -1.00 3.01
CA MET A 1 -27.41 -0.68 1.99
C MET A 1 -27.68 -1.54 0.78
N LYS A 2 -27.63 -0.97 -0.45
CA LYS A 2 -27.58 -1.79 -1.66
C LYS A 2 -26.22 -2.50 -1.69
N ARG A 3 -26.20 -3.80 -1.95
CA ARG A 3 -24.96 -4.53 -2.19
C ARG A 3 -24.38 -4.08 -3.55
N PRO A 4 -23.05 -4.04 -3.70
CA PRO A 4 -22.45 -3.79 -5.00
C PRO A 4 -22.75 -4.93 -5.98
N LYS A 5 -23.11 -4.58 -7.21
CA LYS A 5 -23.57 -5.54 -8.23
C LYS A 5 -22.57 -6.64 -8.54
N SER A 6 -21.26 -6.34 -8.47
CA SER A 6 -20.20 -7.32 -8.77
C SER A 6 -20.18 -8.53 -7.83
N TYR A 7 -20.79 -8.44 -6.65
CA TYR A 7 -20.99 -9.57 -5.73
C TYR A 7 -22.37 -10.23 -5.84
N ASP A 8 -23.35 -9.57 -6.45
CA ASP A 8 -24.68 -10.14 -6.64
C ASP A 8 -24.75 -11.02 -7.92
N ASP A 9 -23.78 -10.90 -8.85
CA ASP A 9 -23.75 -11.58 -10.15
C ASP A 9 -22.77 -12.79 -10.25
N SER A 10 -22.26 -13.38 -9.15
CA SER A 10 -21.18 -14.37 -9.22
C SER A 10 -21.57 -15.83 -8.91
N ASP A 11 -21.91 -16.59 -9.95
CA ASP A 11 -21.94 -18.07 -9.96
C ASP A 11 -21.31 -18.65 -11.25
N GLU A 12 -20.31 -17.97 -11.82
CA GLU A 12 -19.54 -18.53 -12.94
C GLU A 12 -18.15 -18.97 -12.48
N ASP A 13 -18.02 -20.27 -12.19
CA ASP A 13 -16.73 -20.95 -12.09
C ASP A 13 -16.00 -20.85 -13.44
N TYR A 14 -14.89 -20.12 -13.49
CA TYR A 14 -14.07 -20.03 -14.69
C TYR A 14 -13.20 -21.29 -14.80
N GLU A 15 -13.66 -22.29 -15.54
CA GLU A 15 -12.85 -23.44 -15.92
C GLU A 15 -11.89 -23.06 -17.07
N ASP A 16 -10.58 -23.08 -16.81
CA ASP A 16 -9.57 -23.05 -17.88
C ASP A 16 -9.62 -24.39 -18.63
N GLY A 17 -10.36 -24.42 -19.75
CA GLY A 17 -10.58 -25.58 -20.59
C GLY A 17 -9.32 -26.03 -21.32
N LEU A 18 -8.41 -26.73 -20.64
CA LEU A 18 -7.35 -27.54 -21.24
C LEU A 18 -7.10 -28.80 -20.39
N SER A 19 -7.92 -29.84 -20.59
CA SER A 19 -7.68 -31.16 -20.02
C SER A 19 -6.55 -31.88 -20.78
N THR A 20 -5.38 -31.96 -20.14
CA THR A 20 -4.32 -32.92 -20.52
C THR A 20 -3.93 -33.75 -19.30
N PRO A 21 -3.74 -35.08 -19.40
CA PRO A 21 -3.64 -35.96 -18.23
C PRO A 21 -2.37 -35.78 -17.37
N SER A 22 -1.38 -34.99 -17.83
CA SER A 22 -0.06 -34.90 -17.21
C SER A 22 0.19 -33.67 -16.32
N ARG A 23 -0.80 -32.78 -16.13
CA ARG A 23 -0.58 -31.52 -15.40
C ARG A 23 -0.48 -31.73 -13.89
N ASP A 24 0.49 -31.06 -13.26
CA ASP A 24 0.57 -30.87 -11.81
C ASP A 24 -0.50 -29.84 -11.39
N ILE A 25 -0.94 -29.86 -10.13
CA ILE A 25 -1.91 -28.88 -9.64
C ILE A 25 -1.38 -27.45 -9.72
N PHE A 26 -0.06 -27.26 -9.75
CA PHE A 26 0.59 -25.96 -9.91
C PHE A 26 0.60 -25.40 -11.34
N ASP A 27 0.17 -26.19 -12.33
CA ASP A 27 0.01 -25.75 -13.73
C ASP A 27 -1.25 -24.90 -13.93
N THR A 28 -2.18 -24.94 -12.99
CA THR A 28 -3.36 -24.09 -12.95
C THR A 28 -3.37 -23.24 -11.68
N CYS A 29 -4.28 -22.28 -11.62
CA CYS A 29 -4.53 -21.49 -10.42
C CYS A 29 -6.04 -21.47 -10.20
N PRO A 30 -6.59 -22.42 -9.43
CA PRO A 30 -7.99 -22.36 -9.06
C PRO A 30 -8.20 -21.11 -8.20
N LEU A 31 -9.03 -20.19 -8.69
CA LEU A 31 -9.36 -18.94 -8.00
C LEU A 31 -10.85 -18.95 -7.69
N LYS A 32 -11.19 -18.45 -6.51
CA LYS A 32 -12.58 -18.30 -6.07
C LYS A 32 -12.77 -16.92 -5.48
N ARG A 33 -13.76 -16.19 -5.97
CA ARG A 33 -14.22 -14.96 -5.32
C ARG A 33 -14.66 -15.32 -3.90
N LYS A 34 -14.25 -14.51 -2.94
CA LYS A 34 -14.54 -14.76 -1.51
C LYS A 34 -15.73 -13.93 -1.07
N ASP A 35 -16.59 -14.50 -0.24
CA ASP A 35 -17.68 -13.76 0.39
C ASP A 35 -17.09 -12.73 1.38
N PRO A 36 -17.33 -11.42 1.20
CA PRO A 36 -16.91 -10.40 2.15
C PRO A 36 -17.54 -10.55 3.54
N TRP A 37 -18.61 -11.33 3.70
CA TRP A 37 -19.33 -11.49 4.97
C TRP A 37 -19.27 -12.92 5.52
N GLU A 38 -18.23 -13.68 5.18
CA GLU A 38 -18.03 -15.05 5.69
C GLU A 38 -18.18 -15.13 7.22
N ASP A 39 -19.00 -16.07 7.69
CA ASP A 39 -19.51 -16.12 9.06
C ASP A 39 -18.40 -16.24 10.12
N GLU A 40 -17.40 -17.11 9.91
CA GLU A 40 -16.30 -17.30 10.88
C GLU A 40 -15.48 -16.00 11.01
N PHE A 41 -15.15 -15.37 9.88
CA PHE A 41 -14.45 -14.09 9.86
C PHE A 41 -15.24 -12.99 10.56
N MET A 42 -16.52 -12.84 10.23
CA MET A 42 -17.38 -11.79 10.82
C MET A 42 -17.54 -11.97 12.33
N ALA A 43 -17.65 -13.23 12.80
CA ALA A 43 -17.72 -13.53 14.23
C ALA A 43 -16.45 -13.12 14.98
N LYS A 44 -15.28 -13.18 14.34
CA LYS A 44 -14.00 -12.77 14.93
C LYS A 44 -13.70 -11.28 14.80
N LEU A 45 -14.08 -10.66 13.69
CA LEU A 45 -13.84 -9.23 13.46
C LEU A 45 -14.62 -8.35 14.44
N GLY A 46 -15.85 -8.75 14.75
CA GLY A 46 -16.77 -7.97 15.58
C GLY A 46 -17.38 -6.78 14.83
N LYS A 47 -18.00 -5.86 15.59
CA LYS A 47 -18.72 -4.70 15.03
C LYS A 47 -17.77 -3.51 14.84
N SER A 48 -17.98 -2.79 13.73
CA SER A 48 -17.37 -1.47 13.52
C SER A 48 -18.13 -0.43 14.35
N GLU A 49 -17.41 0.39 15.11
CA GLU A 49 -17.99 1.48 15.89
C GLU A 49 -18.10 2.74 15.04
N ILE A 50 -19.32 3.23 14.85
CA ILE A 50 -19.57 4.49 14.13
C ILE A 50 -19.42 5.65 15.10
N THR A 51 -18.40 6.48 14.90
CA THR A 51 -18.11 7.64 15.76
C THR A 51 -18.68 8.91 15.14
N SER A 52 -19.48 9.67 15.89
CA SER A 52 -19.91 11.00 15.48
C SER A 52 -18.89 12.05 15.91
N CYS A 53 -18.67 13.05 15.07
CA CYS A 53 -17.90 14.25 15.38
C CYS A 53 -18.67 15.50 14.94
N ARG A 54 -18.26 16.68 15.41
CA ARG A 54 -18.87 17.95 15.01
C ARG A 54 -17.83 18.87 14.39
N PRO A 55 -17.91 19.15 13.07
CA PRO A 55 -16.96 20.06 12.43
C PRO A 55 -16.93 21.42 13.13
N GLN A 56 -15.73 21.89 13.47
CA GLN A 56 -15.54 23.23 14.01
C GLN A 56 -14.85 24.12 12.97
N GLU A 57 -15.44 25.28 12.74
CA GLU A 57 -14.91 26.33 11.87
C GLU A 57 -13.54 26.82 12.36
N LEU A 58 -12.64 27.08 11.41
CA LEU A 58 -11.28 27.54 11.69
C LEU A 58 -11.24 29.05 11.81
N LEU A 59 -10.35 29.56 12.69
CA LEU A 59 -10.06 30.99 12.80
C LEU A 59 -9.49 31.57 11.50
N THR A 60 -8.77 30.75 10.74
CA THR A 60 -8.11 31.15 9.49
C THR A 60 -8.51 30.26 8.32
N SER A 61 -8.57 30.85 7.12
CA SER A 61 -8.67 30.15 5.83
C SER A 61 -7.45 30.46 4.96
N PHE A 62 -7.23 29.65 3.92
CA PHE A 62 -6.13 29.83 2.99
C PHE A 62 -6.63 29.89 1.55
N GLU A 63 -6.47 31.05 0.91
CA GLU A 63 -7.03 31.33 -0.42
C GLU A 63 -6.01 32.09 -1.26
N ASN A 64 -5.69 31.57 -2.45
CA ASN A 64 -4.80 32.22 -3.43
C ASN A 64 -3.44 32.68 -2.84
N GLY A 65 -2.84 31.82 -1.99
CA GLY A 65 -1.59 32.11 -1.30
C GLY A 65 -1.71 33.10 -0.14
N GLN A 66 -2.91 33.50 0.29
CA GLN A 66 -3.11 34.42 1.43
C GLN A 66 -3.88 33.76 2.56
N ILE A 67 -3.38 33.94 3.78
CA ILE A 67 -4.07 33.52 5.00
C ILE A 67 -5.05 34.62 5.39
N LEU A 68 -6.33 34.26 5.50
CA LEU A 68 -7.41 35.20 5.83
C LEU A 68 -7.97 34.87 7.22
N LEU A 69 -8.21 35.91 8.02
CA LEU A 69 -9.01 35.78 9.24
C LEU A 69 -10.47 35.60 8.87
N ASN A 70 -11.08 34.53 9.37
CA ASN A 70 -12.48 34.24 9.16
C ASN A 70 -13.34 35.40 9.72
N PRO A 71 -14.20 36.03 8.89
CA PRO A 71 -15.02 37.17 9.29
C PRO A 71 -15.88 36.92 10.53
N LYS A 72 -16.36 35.70 10.75
CA LYS A 72 -17.17 35.36 11.95
C LYS A 72 -16.38 35.46 13.24
N HIS A 73 -15.05 35.40 13.16
CA HIS A 73 -14.14 35.56 14.29
C HIS A 73 -13.45 36.94 14.32
N ARG A 74 -13.63 37.78 13.29
CA ARG A 74 -13.02 39.13 13.22
C ARG A 74 -13.55 40.09 14.28
N GLN A 75 -14.82 39.98 14.66
CA GLN A 75 -15.44 40.91 15.61
C GLN A 75 -15.21 40.55 17.09
N SER A 76 -14.73 39.33 17.39
CA SER A 76 -14.67 38.80 18.76
C SER A 76 -13.27 38.60 19.35
N THR A 77 -12.20 38.71 18.58
CA THR A 77 -10.93 38.07 18.99
C THR A 77 -9.73 39.00 19.21
N GLY A 78 -9.65 40.17 18.57
CA GLY A 78 -8.47 41.05 18.69
C GLY A 78 -7.13 40.36 18.36
N HIS A 79 -7.18 39.23 17.64
CA HIS A 79 -6.01 38.39 17.44
C HIS A 79 -5.01 39.01 16.47
N SER A 80 -3.73 38.89 16.79
CA SER A 80 -2.62 39.18 15.88
C SER A 80 -2.04 37.86 15.36
N CYS A 81 -2.07 37.66 14.05
CA CYS A 81 -1.66 36.41 13.42
C CYS A 81 -0.45 36.60 12.50
N GLU A 82 0.42 35.61 12.52
CA GLU A 82 1.59 35.49 11.68
C GLU A 82 1.61 34.10 11.03
N GLY A 83 2.22 34.02 9.85
CA GLY A 83 2.37 32.79 9.09
C GLY A 83 3.79 32.61 8.57
N ARG A 84 4.15 31.38 8.21
CA ARG A 84 5.41 31.05 7.57
C ARG A 84 5.28 29.83 6.67
N CYS A 85 6.09 29.77 5.63
CA CYS A 85 6.18 28.58 4.79
C CYS A 85 7.00 27.47 5.47
N ILE A 86 6.56 26.23 5.26
CA ILE A 86 7.23 25.02 5.74
C ILE A 86 7.63 24.17 4.52
N TYR A 87 8.90 23.80 4.48
CA TYR A 87 9.50 23.04 3.37
C TYR A 87 10.08 21.73 3.86
N TYR A 88 10.14 20.78 2.93
CA TYR A 88 10.85 19.53 3.14
C TYR A 88 12.35 19.82 3.26
N LYS A 89 13.03 19.14 4.20
CA LYS A 89 14.49 19.18 4.32
C LYS A 89 15.08 17.78 4.28
N ALA A 90 14.46 16.83 4.98
CA ALA A 90 14.81 15.42 4.96
C ALA A 90 13.63 14.60 5.49
N ASN A 91 13.74 13.27 5.48
CA ASN A 91 12.67 12.36 5.91
C ASN A 91 12.12 12.64 7.31
N TYR A 92 12.93 13.19 8.23
CA TYR A 92 12.53 13.56 9.59
C TYR A 92 12.78 15.03 9.92
N ALA A 93 13.05 15.87 8.92
CA ALA A 93 13.38 17.27 9.13
C ALA A 93 12.65 18.19 8.16
N ILE A 94 12.31 19.37 8.66
CA ILE A 94 11.70 20.47 7.91
C ILE A 94 12.61 21.70 7.95
N ARG A 95 12.42 22.59 6.99
CA ARG A 95 12.93 23.98 7.00
C ARG A 95 11.73 24.91 7.03
N SER A 96 11.81 26.03 7.74
CA SER A 96 10.75 27.03 7.75
C SER A 96 11.32 28.41 7.42
N ASP A 97 10.51 29.25 6.78
CA ASP A 97 10.80 30.67 6.68
C ASP A 97 10.58 31.39 8.03
N GLU A 98 11.01 32.64 8.10
CA GLU A 98 10.70 33.52 9.23
C GLU A 98 9.19 33.83 9.30
N TRP A 99 8.70 34.10 10.50
CA TRP A 99 7.31 34.50 10.70
C TRP A 99 7.04 35.87 10.07
N GLN A 100 5.94 35.97 9.33
CA GLN A 100 5.49 37.19 8.68
C GLN A 100 4.04 37.48 9.05
N PRO A 101 3.63 38.75 9.19
CA PRO A 101 2.22 39.09 9.38
C PRO A 101 1.36 38.49 8.28
N ILE A 102 0.21 37.88 8.61
CA ILE A 102 -0.65 37.29 7.55
C ILE A 102 -1.25 38.37 6.64
N LYS A 103 -1.42 39.59 7.14
CA LYS A 103 -2.01 40.71 6.40
C LYS A 103 -1.00 41.25 5.39
N GLY A 104 -1.34 41.16 4.11
CA GLY A 104 -0.50 41.66 3.01
C GLY A 104 0.60 40.70 2.56
N THR A 105 0.77 39.57 3.23
CA THR A 105 1.77 38.55 2.86
C THR A 105 1.15 37.50 1.96
N LYS A 106 1.86 37.15 0.88
CA LYS A 106 1.57 35.96 0.07
C LYS A 106 2.56 34.86 0.42
N PHE A 107 2.03 33.73 0.88
CA PHE A 107 2.79 32.53 1.13
C PHE A 107 2.82 31.69 -0.13
N LEU A 108 4.03 31.45 -0.61
CA LEU A 108 4.29 30.82 -1.89
C LEU A 108 4.87 29.44 -1.61
N CYS A 109 4.08 28.51 -1.09
CA CYS A 109 4.56 27.19 -0.69
C CYS A 109 3.36 26.29 -0.44
N ASP A 110 3.56 24.98 -0.53
CA ASP A 110 2.47 24.03 -0.32
C ASP A 110 1.95 24.00 1.12
N VAL A 111 2.81 24.23 2.12
CA VAL A 111 2.44 24.13 3.54
C VAL A 111 2.73 25.43 4.25
N VAL A 112 1.71 26.01 4.87
CA VAL A 112 1.81 27.25 5.65
C VAL A 112 1.43 26.97 7.09
N GLU A 113 2.36 27.26 8.01
CA GLU A 113 2.07 27.28 9.43
C GLU A 113 1.57 28.66 9.84
N VAL A 114 0.51 28.70 10.63
CA VAL A 114 -0.09 29.91 11.18
C VAL A 114 -0.12 29.81 12.69
N GLN A 115 0.19 30.92 13.37
CA GLN A 115 -0.09 31.10 14.79
C GLN A 115 -0.75 32.45 15.03
N CYS A 116 -1.65 32.50 16.00
CA CYS A 116 -2.31 33.73 16.41
C CYS A 116 -2.17 33.94 17.92
N LYS A 117 -1.96 35.19 18.29
CA LYS A 117 -1.92 35.66 19.68
C LYS A 117 -3.25 36.33 20.01
N ALA A 118 -3.84 35.97 21.14
CA ALA A 118 -4.98 36.67 21.71
C ALA A 118 -4.60 38.07 22.20
N GLY A 119 -5.58 38.86 22.63
CA GLY A 119 -5.36 40.24 23.09
C GLY A 119 -4.43 40.36 24.31
N ASP A 120 -4.22 39.28 25.07
CA ASP A 120 -3.27 39.18 26.18
C ASP A 120 -1.83 38.82 25.73
N GLY A 121 -1.61 38.65 24.42
CA GLY A 121 -0.34 38.29 23.81
C GLY A 121 -0.03 36.79 23.79
N LYS A 122 -0.88 35.94 24.38
CA LYS A 122 -0.68 34.48 24.43
C LYS A 122 -1.08 33.82 23.11
N ILE A 123 -0.27 32.87 22.64
CA ILE A 123 -0.64 32.03 21.50
C ILE A 123 -1.67 31.00 21.94
N ASP A 124 -2.89 31.10 21.41
CA ASP A 124 -4.02 30.22 21.69
C ASP A 124 -4.57 29.52 20.43
N TYR A 125 -4.04 29.87 19.25
CA TYR A 125 -4.37 29.23 18.00
C TYR A 125 -3.13 28.95 17.16
N LYS A 126 -3.06 27.72 16.65
CA LYS A 126 -2.11 27.29 15.62
C LYS A 126 -2.82 26.43 14.59
N TYR A 127 -2.35 26.45 13.35
CA TYR A 127 -2.87 25.58 12.31
C TYR A 127 -1.86 25.37 11.17
N LEU A 128 -2.02 24.30 10.41
CA LEU A 128 -1.32 24.07 9.14
C LEU A 128 -2.32 24.11 8.00
N HIS A 129 -2.09 25.01 7.05
CA HIS A 129 -2.83 25.06 5.81
C HIS A 129 -2.03 24.44 4.67
N THR A 130 -2.74 23.88 3.69
CA THR A 130 -2.15 23.33 2.47
C THR A 130 -2.64 24.07 1.22
N GLN A 131 -1.81 24.17 0.20
CA GLN A 131 -2.18 24.55 -1.17
C GLN A 131 -1.27 23.79 -2.15
N ILE A 132 -1.51 23.99 -3.45
CA ILE A 132 -0.61 23.54 -4.50
C ILE A 132 0.06 24.75 -5.10
N TYR A 133 1.35 24.92 -4.82
CA TYR A 133 2.14 26.05 -5.28
C TYR A 133 3.27 25.58 -6.20
N GLU A 134 3.24 26.00 -7.45
CA GLU A 134 4.32 25.70 -8.40
C GLU A 134 5.55 26.55 -8.10
N TYR A 135 6.64 25.91 -7.69
CA TYR A 135 7.92 26.58 -7.50
C TYR A 135 8.57 26.91 -8.84
N SER A 136 9.12 28.12 -8.97
CA SER A 136 9.99 28.44 -10.11
C SER A 136 11.25 27.57 -10.08
N ARG A 137 11.84 27.31 -11.26
CA ARG A 137 13.10 26.54 -11.36
C ARG A 137 14.21 27.15 -10.52
N ASP A 138 14.29 28.48 -10.47
CA ASP A 138 15.35 29.16 -9.70
C ASP A 138 15.12 29.02 -8.19
N ARG A 139 13.86 29.07 -7.74
CA ARG A 139 13.56 28.79 -6.34
C ARG A 139 13.81 27.32 -5.98
N LEU A 140 13.54 26.37 -6.89
CA LEU A 140 13.90 24.97 -6.67
C LEU A 140 15.41 24.80 -6.40
N LYS A 141 16.27 25.59 -7.06
CA LYS A 141 17.72 25.61 -6.80
C LYS A 141 18.07 26.17 -5.41
N GLU A 142 17.30 27.13 -4.89
CA GLU A 142 17.47 27.68 -3.53
C GLU A 142 17.15 26.65 -2.42
N PHE A 143 16.41 25.59 -2.74
CA PHE A 143 16.21 24.43 -1.86
C PHE A 143 17.33 23.38 -1.98
N GLY A 144 18.35 23.61 -2.81
CA GLY A 144 19.46 22.67 -3.05
C GLY A 144 19.05 21.43 -3.85
N ASP A 145 19.68 20.28 -3.57
CA ASP A 145 19.45 18.99 -4.26
C ASP A 145 18.08 18.33 -3.97
N LEU A 146 17.18 19.01 -3.25
CA LEU A 146 15.90 18.44 -2.81
C LEU A 146 14.85 18.34 -3.94
N GLY A 147 15.02 19.14 -4.99
CA GLY A 147 14.24 19.05 -6.23
C GLY A 147 15.00 18.25 -7.29
N ARG A 148 14.29 17.40 -8.05
CA ARG A 148 14.87 16.76 -9.22
C ARG A 148 14.81 17.73 -10.40
N PRO A 149 15.94 18.08 -11.06
CA PRO A 149 15.89 18.82 -12.31
C PRO A 149 15.18 17.94 -13.35
N THR A 150 13.99 18.36 -13.80
CA THR A 150 13.20 17.57 -14.73
C THR A 150 13.72 17.74 -16.15
N ASN A 151 13.99 16.62 -16.83
CA ASN A 151 14.20 16.58 -18.28
C ASN A 151 12.85 16.45 -19.01
N ALA A 152 11.83 17.16 -18.50
CA ALA A 152 10.45 17.03 -18.94
C ALA A 152 10.37 17.16 -20.46
N ARG A 153 9.97 16.08 -21.13
CA ARG A 153 9.70 16.11 -22.57
C ARG A 153 8.41 16.88 -22.81
N HIS A 154 8.36 17.60 -23.93
CA HIS A 154 7.10 18.21 -24.35
C HIS A 154 6.09 17.11 -24.68
N ILE A 155 4.94 17.15 -24.00
CA ILE A 155 3.78 16.35 -24.36
C ILE A 155 3.39 16.72 -25.79
N THR A 156 3.32 15.72 -26.66
CA THR A 156 2.95 15.94 -28.06
C THR A 156 1.48 16.34 -28.14
N GLU A 157 1.19 17.44 -28.82
CA GLU A 157 -0.19 17.80 -29.15
C GLU A 157 -0.80 16.66 -30.01
N ASN A 158 -1.99 16.18 -29.63
CA ASN A 158 -2.76 15.07 -30.22
C ASN A 158 -2.56 13.65 -29.65
N THR A 159 -1.79 13.45 -28.59
CA THR A 159 -1.74 12.16 -27.87
C THR A 159 -2.56 12.21 -26.56
N LEU A 160 -3.33 11.16 -26.28
CA LEU A 160 -4.06 11.05 -25.02
C LEU A 160 -3.08 10.81 -23.87
N HIS A 161 -3.06 11.71 -22.88
CA HIS A 161 -2.32 11.58 -21.63
C HIS A 161 -3.28 11.71 -20.45
N PRO A 162 -3.89 10.62 -19.97
CA PRO A 162 -4.83 10.70 -18.87
C PRO A 162 -4.10 11.05 -17.58
N ASP A 163 -4.81 11.69 -16.66
CA ASP A 163 -4.37 11.78 -15.27
C ASP A 163 -4.26 10.35 -14.68
N VAL A 164 -3.41 10.14 -13.68
CA VAL A 164 -3.24 8.86 -12.97
C VAL A 164 -3.35 9.11 -11.47
N TYR A 165 -4.42 8.63 -10.85
CA TYR A 165 -4.65 8.83 -9.42
C TYR A 165 -4.61 7.50 -8.69
N ILE A 166 -3.64 7.32 -7.80
CA ILE A 166 -3.48 6.14 -6.95
C ILE A 166 -3.89 6.53 -5.52
N ILE A 167 -4.94 5.89 -5.01
CA ILE A 167 -5.48 6.06 -3.67
C ILE A 167 -5.25 4.76 -2.91
N ILE A 168 -4.29 4.78 -1.99
CA ILE A 168 -3.91 3.63 -1.18
C ILE A 168 -4.60 3.71 0.18
N LEU A 169 -5.31 2.65 0.52
CA LEU A 169 -5.91 2.40 1.83
C LEU A 169 -5.10 1.27 2.46
N ASP A 170 -4.21 1.63 3.39
CA ASP A 170 -3.24 0.72 3.99
C ASP A 170 -3.92 -0.49 4.65
N ALA A 171 -3.33 -1.68 4.52
CA ALA A 171 -3.86 -2.89 5.18
C ALA A 171 -5.31 -3.28 4.81
N MET A 172 -5.83 -2.82 3.67
CA MET A 172 -7.18 -3.17 3.20
C MET A 172 -7.16 -4.32 2.20
N SER A 173 -7.94 -5.37 2.47
CA SER A 173 -8.23 -6.44 1.51
C SER A 173 -9.37 -6.04 0.57
N VAL A 174 -9.51 -6.74 -0.56
CA VAL A 174 -10.62 -6.47 -1.50
C VAL A 174 -11.97 -6.62 -0.82
N THR A 175 -12.19 -7.76 -0.16
CA THR A 175 -13.36 -8.07 0.67
C THR A 175 -13.55 -7.06 1.81
N GLY A 176 -12.47 -6.63 2.46
CA GLY A 176 -12.49 -5.58 3.47
C GLY A 176 -13.03 -4.26 2.93
N GLY A 177 -12.64 -3.86 1.71
CA GLY A 177 -13.18 -2.68 1.06
C GLY A 177 -14.70 -2.76 0.86
N PHE A 178 -15.19 -3.89 0.39
CA PHE A 178 -16.63 -4.13 0.20
C PHE A 178 -17.43 -4.21 1.50
N ARG A 179 -16.80 -4.72 2.55
CA ARG A 179 -17.39 -4.88 3.88
C ARG A 179 -17.43 -3.55 4.65
N GLN A 180 -16.34 -2.78 4.63
CA GLN A 180 -16.17 -1.58 5.45
C GLN A 180 -16.52 -0.28 4.71
N MET A 181 -16.45 -0.25 3.38
CA MET A 181 -16.72 0.95 2.58
C MET A 181 -17.77 0.73 1.46
N PRO A 182 -18.92 0.11 1.76
CA PRO A 182 -19.88 -0.27 0.72
C PRO A 182 -20.42 0.91 -0.10
N ALA A 183 -20.62 2.10 0.50
CA ALA A 183 -21.13 3.26 -0.24
C ALA A 183 -20.10 3.80 -1.25
N THR A 184 -18.82 3.77 -0.89
CA THR A 184 -17.70 4.11 -1.76
C THR A 184 -17.55 3.08 -2.87
N MET A 185 -17.54 1.79 -2.55
CA MET A 185 -17.38 0.72 -3.55
C MET A 185 -18.49 0.78 -4.60
N VAL A 186 -19.76 0.91 -4.16
CA VAL A 186 -20.90 1.08 -5.08
C VAL A 186 -20.72 2.30 -5.98
N PHE A 187 -20.26 3.44 -5.46
CA PHE A 187 -20.03 4.63 -6.28
C PHE A 187 -18.91 4.39 -7.31
N LEU A 188 -17.79 3.79 -6.92
CA LEU A 188 -16.67 3.50 -7.81
C LEU A 188 -17.10 2.58 -8.96
N GLU A 189 -17.83 1.51 -8.66
CA GLU A 189 -18.31 0.57 -9.67
C GLU A 189 -19.40 1.16 -10.56
N GLU A 190 -20.43 1.79 -9.99
CA GLU A 190 -21.57 2.24 -10.78
C GLU A 190 -21.30 3.55 -11.52
N ALA A 191 -20.64 4.52 -10.87
CA ALA A 191 -20.45 5.86 -11.42
C ALA A 191 -19.13 6.03 -12.18
N LEU A 192 -18.07 5.32 -11.76
CA LEU A 192 -16.77 5.35 -12.42
C LEU A 192 -16.49 4.09 -13.26
N GLN A 193 -17.39 3.10 -13.28
CA GLN A 193 -17.16 1.80 -13.93
C GLN A 193 -15.82 1.17 -13.53
N ALA A 194 -15.43 1.36 -12.26
CA ALA A 194 -14.22 0.76 -11.72
C ALA A 194 -14.36 -0.76 -11.76
N VAL A 195 -13.32 -1.44 -12.22
CA VAL A 195 -13.23 -2.89 -12.30
C VAL A 195 -12.53 -3.39 -11.03
N PRO A 196 -13.19 -4.17 -10.16
CA PRO A 196 -12.55 -4.81 -9.03
C PRO A 196 -11.65 -5.97 -9.51
N PHE A 197 -10.45 -6.07 -8.94
CA PHE A 197 -9.54 -7.18 -9.15
C PHE A 197 -9.56 -8.07 -7.91
N TYR A 198 -10.19 -9.24 -8.01
CA TYR A 198 -10.39 -10.13 -6.86
C TYR A 198 -9.17 -11.00 -6.52
N HIS A 199 -8.18 -11.04 -7.42
CA HIS A 199 -7.07 -12.00 -7.36
C HIS A 199 -5.70 -11.33 -7.52
N VAL A 200 -5.51 -10.15 -6.91
CA VAL A 200 -4.19 -9.52 -6.78
C VAL A 200 -3.52 -10.00 -5.50
N ALA A 201 -2.38 -10.66 -5.64
CA ALA A 201 -1.54 -11.08 -4.54
C ALA A 201 -0.56 -9.98 -4.13
N LYS A 202 -0.37 -9.79 -2.82
CA LYS A 202 0.81 -9.10 -2.31
C LYS A 202 2.08 -9.92 -2.66
N VAL A 203 3.23 -9.26 -2.68
CA VAL A 203 4.51 -9.91 -3.04
C VAL A 203 5.53 -9.89 -1.91
N ALA A 204 5.20 -9.21 -0.81
CA ALA A 204 6.03 -9.15 0.39
C ALA A 204 5.18 -8.89 1.63
N GLU A 205 5.79 -8.87 2.82
CA GLU A 205 5.02 -8.90 4.06
C GLU A 205 4.24 -7.61 4.35
N ASN A 206 4.88 -6.45 4.21
CA ASN A 206 4.36 -5.14 4.67
C ASN A 206 4.46 -4.04 3.60
N SER A 207 4.14 -2.80 3.95
CA SER A 207 4.03 -1.67 3.03
C SER A 207 5.29 -1.35 2.23
N LYS A 208 6.46 -1.35 2.87
CA LYS A 208 7.72 -0.95 2.21
C LYS A 208 8.09 -1.90 1.06
N PRO A 209 8.24 -3.22 1.24
CA PRO A 209 8.64 -4.11 0.17
C PRO A 209 7.55 -4.29 -0.90
N ASN A 210 6.24 -4.21 -0.55
CA ASN A 210 5.21 -4.15 -1.59
C ASN A 210 5.31 -2.88 -2.44
N SER A 211 5.67 -1.73 -1.83
CA SER A 211 5.94 -0.49 -2.57
C SER A 211 7.14 -0.57 -3.49
N ILE A 212 8.19 -1.31 -3.10
CA ILE A 212 9.33 -1.59 -3.97
C ILE A 212 8.83 -2.24 -5.28
N ALA A 213 7.93 -3.22 -5.18
CA ALA A 213 7.39 -3.88 -6.36
C ALA A 213 6.58 -2.96 -7.28
N PHE A 214 5.61 -2.18 -6.76
CA PHE A 214 4.75 -1.38 -7.65
C PHE A 214 5.34 -0.04 -8.07
N LEU A 215 6.26 0.55 -7.29
CA LEU A 215 6.84 1.87 -7.62
C LEU A 215 8.23 1.81 -8.26
N PHE A 216 9.05 0.84 -7.87
CA PHE A 216 10.39 0.68 -8.42
C PHE A 216 10.44 -0.43 -9.48
N GLY A 217 9.45 -1.33 -9.46
CA GLY A 217 9.39 -2.45 -10.40
C GLY A 217 10.33 -3.59 -10.03
N GLU A 218 10.89 -3.58 -8.82
CA GLU A 218 11.91 -4.53 -8.38
C GLU A 218 11.32 -5.69 -7.57
N ILE A 219 12.01 -6.83 -7.55
CA ILE A 219 11.67 -7.99 -6.71
C ILE A 219 12.24 -7.74 -5.30
N PRO A 220 11.39 -7.56 -4.27
CA PRO A 220 11.85 -7.19 -2.93
C PRO A 220 12.40 -8.36 -2.11
N ILE A 221 11.95 -9.60 -2.41
CA ILE A 221 12.35 -10.83 -1.73
C ILE A 221 12.48 -11.98 -2.74
N PRO A 222 13.36 -12.97 -2.50
CA PRO A 222 13.51 -14.10 -3.42
C PRO A 222 12.21 -14.88 -3.60
N VAL A 223 11.96 -15.36 -4.83
CA VAL A 223 10.82 -16.23 -5.13
C VAL A 223 11.34 -17.63 -5.43
N ASP A 224 11.22 -18.55 -4.47
CA ASP A 224 11.63 -19.94 -4.67
C ASP A 224 10.54 -20.73 -5.39
N ARG A 225 10.69 -20.92 -6.70
CA ARG A 225 9.72 -21.66 -7.52
C ARG A 225 9.90 -23.17 -7.45
N ARG A 226 10.92 -23.66 -6.73
CA ARG A 226 11.06 -25.09 -6.46
C ARG A 226 9.85 -25.60 -5.71
N VAL A 227 9.24 -24.82 -4.81
CA VAL A 227 7.97 -25.20 -4.15
C VAL A 227 6.82 -25.55 -5.13
N PHE A 228 6.93 -25.15 -6.40
CA PHE A 228 5.99 -25.44 -7.49
C PHE A 228 6.58 -26.38 -8.56
N GLY A 229 7.64 -27.14 -8.23
CA GLY A 229 8.27 -28.07 -9.15
C GLY A 229 9.05 -27.42 -10.28
N VAL A 230 9.46 -26.15 -10.15
CA VAL A 230 10.33 -25.46 -11.13
C VAL A 230 11.74 -25.37 -10.56
N ARG A 231 12.76 -25.75 -11.33
CA ARG A 231 14.16 -25.69 -10.90
C ARG A 231 14.75 -24.28 -11.05
N ASP A 232 14.07 -23.28 -10.49
CA ASP A 232 14.43 -21.86 -10.57
C ASP A 232 14.14 -21.16 -9.23
N VAL A 233 14.96 -20.16 -8.91
CA VAL A 233 14.76 -19.23 -7.80
C VAL A 233 14.99 -17.84 -8.38
N LEU A 234 13.95 -17.01 -8.38
CA LEU A 234 14.12 -15.62 -8.77
C LEU A 234 14.81 -14.89 -7.60
N PRO A 235 16.00 -14.33 -7.78
CA PRO A 235 16.63 -13.54 -6.74
C PRO A 235 15.85 -12.23 -6.52
N TYR A 236 16.03 -11.62 -5.35
CA TYR A 236 15.67 -10.21 -5.19
C TYR A 236 16.51 -9.37 -6.15
N THR A 237 15.97 -8.24 -6.57
CA THR A 237 16.71 -7.21 -7.32
C THR A 237 16.88 -5.92 -6.54
N LEU A 238 16.05 -5.70 -5.52
CA LEU A 238 16.27 -4.69 -4.49
C LEU A 238 15.84 -5.24 -3.13
N ASP A 239 16.82 -5.75 -2.36
CA ASP A 239 16.59 -6.34 -1.04
C ASP A 239 16.07 -5.30 -0.02
N GLU A 240 15.24 -5.75 0.93
CA GLU A 240 14.69 -4.87 1.96
C GLU A 240 15.77 -4.25 2.87
N ASN A 241 16.83 -5.00 3.20
CA ASN A 241 17.92 -4.51 4.04
C ASN A 241 18.85 -3.59 3.24
N GLU A 242 19.18 -3.95 1.99
CA GLU A 242 19.96 -3.07 1.12
C GLU A 242 19.25 -1.73 0.90
N SER A 243 17.96 -1.77 0.56
CA SER A 243 17.14 -0.58 0.38
C SER A 243 17.01 0.29 1.65
N CYS A 244 17.31 -0.29 2.83
CA CYS A 244 17.35 0.45 4.08
C CYS A 244 18.69 1.16 4.31
N GLY A 245 19.80 0.51 3.97
CA GLY A 245 21.16 0.96 4.31
C GLY A 245 21.67 2.14 3.48
N ARG A 246 21.06 2.44 2.32
CA ARG A 246 21.48 3.51 1.41
C ARG A 246 20.31 4.31 0.85
N PRO A 247 20.54 5.55 0.37
CA PRO A 247 19.54 6.29 -0.36
C PRO A 247 19.05 5.55 -1.62
N LEU A 248 17.76 5.68 -1.93
CA LEU A 248 17.11 5.08 -3.10
C LEU A 248 17.05 6.02 -4.31
N ASP A 249 17.66 7.21 -4.22
CA ASP A 249 17.60 8.26 -5.25
C ASP A 249 18.19 7.87 -6.62
N ASN A 250 18.99 6.80 -6.68
CA ASN A 250 19.58 6.27 -7.92
C ASN A 250 18.76 5.13 -8.55
N GLU A 251 17.70 4.67 -7.89
CA GLU A 251 16.83 3.63 -8.43
C GLU A 251 15.84 4.20 -9.45
N THR A 252 15.35 3.32 -10.33
CA THR A 252 14.22 3.66 -11.20
C THR A 252 12.96 3.76 -10.35
N TYR A 253 12.28 4.90 -10.42
CA TYR A 253 11.08 5.17 -9.62
C TYR A 253 9.99 5.74 -10.51
N VAL A 254 8.83 5.08 -10.54
CA VAL A 254 7.80 5.35 -11.55
C VAL A 254 7.28 6.79 -11.52
N MET A 255 7.12 7.42 -10.34
CA MET A 255 6.67 8.81 -10.28
C MET A 255 7.67 9.76 -10.95
N PHE A 256 8.98 9.49 -10.83
CA PHE A 256 10.03 10.26 -11.50
C PHE A 256 9.97 10.11 -13.02
N GLU A 257 9.56 8.95 -13.54
CA GLU A 257 9.34 8.79 -14.97
C GLU A 257 8.15 9.60 -15.48
N TYR A 258 7.07 9.67 -14.70
CA TYR A 258 5.93 10.51 -15.02
C TYR A 258 6.32 12.00 -15.02
N GLU A 259 7.14 12.45 -14.06
CA GLU A 259 7.71 13.81 -14.07
C GLU A 259 8.52 14.09 -15.34
N ASP A 260 9.39 13.15 -15.75
CA ASP A 260 10.20 13.29 -16.97
C ASP A 260 9.35 13.24 -18.25
N ALA A 261 8.18 12.62 -18.20
CA ALA A 261 7.19 12.63 -19.27
C ALA A 261 6.30 13.89 -19.27
N GLY A 262 6.52 14.83 -18.35
CA GLY A 262 5.82 16.12 -18.29
C GLY A 262 4.60 16.15 -17.37
N TYR A 263 4.37 15.10 -16.58
CA TYR A 263 3.29 15.10 -15.58
C TYR A 263 3.69 15.95 -14.37
N LYS A 264 2.70 16.59 -13.75
CA LYS A 264 2.84 17.07 -12.37
C LYS A 264 2.58 15.92 -11.42
N THR A 265 3.39 15.77 -10.39
CA THR A 265 3.29 14.64 -9.46
C THR A 265 2.96 15.09 -8.04
N MET A 266 2.16 14.29 -7.32
CA MET A 266 1.90 14.49 -5.90
C MET A 266 2.11 13.21 -5.10
N TRP A 267 2.75 13.34 -3.93
CA TRP A 267 2.81 12.30 -2.91
C TRP A 267 2.24 12.81 -1.58
N ALA A 268 1.24 12.10 -1.05
CA ALA A 268 0.60 12.43 0.21
C ALA A 268 0.42 11.16 1.07
N CYS A 269 0.69 11.28 2.36
CA CYS A 269 0.51 10.19 3.34
C CYS A 269 0.07 10.78 4.69
N ASP A 270 -0.65 10.05 5.53
CA ASP A 270 -1.08 10.55 6.84
C ASP A 270 -0.29 9.94 8.01
N TYR A 271 0.79 9.20 7.70
CA TYR A 271 1.64 8.58 8.71
C TYR A 271 2.98 9.29 8.91
N TYR A 272 3.32 9.54 10.18
CA TYR A 272 4.45 10.38 10.55
C TYR A 272 5.83 9.74 10.29
N LEU A 273 5.94 8.41 10.12
CA LEU A 273 7.24 7.76 9.89
C LEU A 273 7.70 7.77 8.43
N GLY A 274 6.77 7.92 7.48
CA GLY A 274 7.04 7.83 6.05
C GLY A 274 7.35 6.41 5.58
N ASN A 275 6.92 6.05 4.37
CA ASN A 275 7.01 4.67 3.86
C ASN A 275 8.46 4.16 3.68
N PHE A 276 9.32 4.94 3.01
CA PHE A 276 10.70 4.54 2.70
C PHE A 276 11.73 4.87 3.77
N ALA A 277 11.35 5.69 4.76
CA ALA A 277 12.25 6.17 5.79
C ALA A 277 12.11 5.44 7.12
N TYR A 278 10.98 4.74 7.32
CA TYR A 278 10.72 3.91 8.49
C TYR A 278 11.94 3.01 8.82
N THR A 279 12.15 2.70 10.11
CA THR A 279 13.22 1.80 10.63
C THR A 279 14.66 2.26 10.43
N ASN A 280 14.90 3.57 10.53
CA ASN A 280 16.21 4.18 10.28
C ASN A 280 16.72 3.97 8.85
N CYS A 281 15.84 3.59 7.92
CA CYS A 281 16.19 3.53 6.52
C CYS A 281 16.54 4.92 6.00
N LYS A 282 17.52 4.99 5.10
CA LYS A 282 17.90 6.25 4.46
C LYS A 282 16.77 6.80 3.59
N GLY A 283 15.95 5.92 3.00
CA GLY A 283 14.85 6.29 2.11
C GLY A 283 15.33 7.08 0.89
N LEU A 284 14.48 7.95 0.35
CA LEU A 284 14.91 8.95 -0.64
C LEU A 284 15.33 10.23 0.08
N GLN A 285 16.40 10.87 -0.39
CA GLN A 285 16.83 12.19 0.08
C GLN A 285 16.10 13.31 -0.68
N LYS A 286 15.75 13.06 -1.94
CA LYS A 286 14.90 13.93 -2.76
C LYS A 286 13.43 13.77 -2.41
N GLN A 287 12.64 14.80 -2.72
CA GLN A 287 11.19 14.71 -2.62
C GLN A 287 10.66 13.60 -3.53
N LEU A 288 9.65 12.86 -3.06
CA LEU A 288 9.05 11.73 -3.77
C LEU A 288 8.16 12.13 -4.96
N ALA A 289 7.90 13.43 -5.11
CA ALA A 289 7.05 14.03 -6.12
C ALA A 289 7.30 15.55 -6.18
N THR A 290 6.77 16.21 -7.22
CA THR A 290 6.74 17.68 -7.38
C THR A 290 6.04 18.34 -6.19
N HIS A 291 4.94 17.76 -5.73
CA HIS A 291 4.19 18.17 -4.54
C HIS A 291 4.26 17.08 -3.48
N TYR A 292 4.83 17.40 -2.32
CA TYR A 292 5.06 16.42 -1.28
C TYR A 292 4.50 16.89 0.06
N MET A 293 3.49 16.18 0.58
CA MET A 293 2.79 16.55 1.82
C MET A 293 3.62 16.29 3.10
N ARG A 294 4.83 15.73 2.98
CA ARG A 294 5.69 15.37 4.11
C ARG A 294 5.97 16.51 5.11
N PRO A 295 6.16 17.78 4.70
CA PRO A 295 6.35 18.87 5.65
C PRO A 295 5.15 19.06 6.58
N PHE A 296 3.92 18.90 6.06
CA PHE A 296 2.70 18.92 6.86
C PHE A 296 2.70 17.78 7.90
N GLN A 297 3.03 16.56 7.47
CA GLN A 297 3.08 15.40 8.37
C GLN A 297 4.09 15.57 9.49
N ILE A 298 5.35 15.93 9.16
CA ILE A 298 6.42 16.08 10.15
C ILE A 298 6.06 17.19 11.14
N ARG A 299 5.62 18.35 10.63
CA ARG A 299 5.30 19.50 11.48
C ARG A 299 4.10 19.22 12.37
N GLY A 300 3.09 18.56 11.82
CA GLY A 300 1.85 18.28 12.50
C GLY A 300 1.93 17.15 13.53
N ALA A 301 2.78 16.15 13.27
CA ALA A 301 3.04 15.05 14.21
C ALA A 301 4.06 15.41 15.31
N TYR A 302 4.61 16.64 15.31
CA TYR A 302 5.64 17.06 16.24
C TYR A 302 5.09 17.12 17.68
N GLN A 303 5.45 16.10 18.47
CA GLN A 303 4.80 15.79 19.74
C GLN A 303 4.94 16.90 20.81
N THR A 304 5.94 17.78 20.68
CA THR A 304 6.16 18.85 21.67
C THR A 304 5.25 20.07 21.47
N ASP A 305 4.57 20.21 20.33
CA ASP A 305 3.64 21.32 20.07
C ASP A 305 2.19 20.85 20.12
N ARG A 306 1.73 20.57 21.35
CA ARG A 306 0.39 20.06 21.61
C ARG A 306 -0.72 20.94 21.05
N LEU A 307 -0.56 22.28 21.13
CA LEU A 307 -1.55 23.21 20.61
C LEU A 307 -1.75 23.03 19.09
N LEU A 308 -0.66 22.88 18.34
CA LEU A 308 -0.78 22.61 16.92
C LEU A 308 -1.37 21.23 16.69
N LYS A 309 -0.83 20.18 17.33
CA LYS A 309 -1.29 18.80 17.17
C LYS A 309 -2.81 18.67 17.40
N ASP A 310 -3.32 19.24 18.49
CA ASP A 310 -4.74 19.21 18.83
C ASP A 310 -5.58 20.11 17.89
N ALA A 311 -4.96 21.04 17.15
CA ALA A 311 -5.67 21.83 16.15
C ALA A 311 -5.88 21.08 14.84
N ILE A 312 -4.90 20.29 14.40
CA ILE A 312 -4.93 19.51 13.14
C ILE A 312 -5.46 18.08 13.32
N PHE A 313 -5.25 17.44 14.47
CA PHE A 313 -5.68 16.07 14.74
C PHE A 313 -6.59 16.04 15.96
N ASP A 314 -7.88 16.24 15.72
CA ASP A 314 -8.92 16.31 16.74
C ASP A 314 -10.18 15.59 16.23
N HIS A 315 -10.42 14.40 16.77
CA HIS A 315 -11.50 13.53 16.34
C HIS A 315 -12.87 14.13 16.69
N ASP A 316 -12.99 14.83 17.82
CA ASP A 316 -14.25 15.48 18.23
C ASP A 316 -14.65 16.57 17.23
N LYS A 317 -13.67 17.20 16.59
CA LYS A 317 -13.84 18.25 15.57
C LYS A 317 -13.86 17.75 14.12
N CYS A 318 -13.93 16.44 13.90
CA CYS A 318 -13.84 15.80 12.58
C CYS A 318 -12.50 16.02 11.84
N ARG A 319 -11.41 16.27 12.56
CA ARG A 319 -10.09 16.53 11.97
C ARG A 319 -9.25 15.26 12.01
N TYR A 320 -9.71 14.25 11.28
CA TYR A 320 -8.97 13.00 11.13
C TYR A 320 -7.81 13.16 10.14
N PRO A 321 -6.72 12.39 10.27
CA PRO A 321 -5.58 12.49 9.36
C PRO A 321 -5.94 12.35 7.87
N TYR A 322 -6.85 11.42 7.51
CA TYR A 322 -7.29 11.22 6.13
C TYR A 322 -8.06 12.43 5.54
N VAL A 323 -8.70 13.27 6.36
CA VAL A 323 -9.43 14.45 5.87
C VAL A 323 -8.47 15.44 5.24
N HIS A 324 -7.28 15.62 5.82
CA HIS A 324 -6.23 16.47 5.26
C HIS A 324 -5.64 15.89 3.97
N LEU A 325 -5.60 14.56 3.84
CA LEU A 325 -5.21 13.90 2.59
C LEU A 325 -6.19 14.18 1.47
N LEU A 326 -7.49 13.99 1.73
CA LEU A 326 -8.55 14.25 0.76
C LEU A 326 -8.56 15.72 0.33
N ASP A 327 -8.37 16.65 1.27
CA ASP A 327 -8.27 18.08 0.97
C ASP A 327 -7.05 18.41 0.09
N TYR A 328 -5.86 17.89 0.41
CA TYR A 328 -4.66 18.12 -0.39
C TYR A 328 -4.78 17.47 -1.79
N GLN A 329 -5.32 16.25 -1.88
CA GLN A 329 -5.62 15.59 -3.14
C GLN A 329 -6.63 16.40 -3.96
N LYS A 330 -7.69 16.95 -3.35
CA LYS A 330 -8.68 17.81 -4.03
C LYS A 330 -8.02 19.06 -4.63
N LYS A 331 -7.14 19.72 -3.87
CA LYS A 331 -6.38 20.87 -4.38
C LYS A 331 -5.46 20.50 -5.54
N PHE A 332 -4.86 19.30 -5.51
CA PHE A 332 -4.00 18.82 -6.59
C PHE A 332 -4.73 18.45 -7.88
N ILE A 333 -5.88 17.77 -7.81
CA ILE A 333 -6.69 17.46 -9.01
C ILE A 333 -7.26 18.72 -9.67
N ASP A 334 -7.43 19.80 -8.91
CA ASP A 334 -7.87 21.10 -9.41
C ASP A 334 -6.73 21.95 -9.99
N ALA A 335 -5.49 21.66 -9.61
CA ALA A 335 -4.32 22.36 -10.10
C ALA A 335 -3.97 21.97 -11.54
N TYR A 336 -3.17 22.83 -12.18
CA TYR A 336 -2.58 22.60 -13.51
C TYR A 336 -3.59 22.25 -14.63
N PRO A 337 -4.57 23.11 -14.95
CA PRO A 337 -5.48 22.86 -16.06
C PRO A 337 -4.73 22.56 -17.36
N GLY A 338 -5.10 21.48 -18.05
CA GLY A 338 -4.48 21.06 -19.30
C GLY A 338 -3.13 20.35 -19.17
N THR A 339 -2.58 20.22 -17.96
CA THR A 339 -1.36 19.43 -17.70
C THR A 339 -1.74 18.09 -17.06
N PRO A 340 -1.22 16.95 -17.54
CA PRO A 340 -1.51 15.67 -16.94
C PRO A 340 -0.85 15.54 -15.57
N LYS A 341 -1.51 14.81 -14.67
CA LYS A 341 -1.16 14.69 -13.27
C LYS A 341 -1.04 13.24 -12.87
N MET A 342 -0.07 12.92 -12.03
CA MET A 342 0.00 11.65 -11.33
C MET A 342 0.00 11.91 -9.82
N SER A 343 -0.94 11.33 -9.08
CA SER A 343 -0.89 11.38 -7.63
C SER A 343 -0.83 10.01 -7.00
N LEU A 344 -0.15 9.96 -5.86
CA LEU A 344 -0.24 8.87 -4.91
C LEU A 344 -0.63 9.44 -3.55
N MET A 345 -1.82 9.07 -3.09
CA MET A 345 -2.34 9.40 -1.76
C MET A 345 -2.42 8.12 -0.94
N TRP A 346 -1.85 8.12 0.26
CA TRP A 346 -1.74 6.93 1.12
C TRP A 346 -2.34 7.18 2.50
N SER A 347 -3.55 6.67 2.71
CA SER A 347 -4.25 6.68 4.00
C SER A 347 -3.84 5.47 4.83
N VAL A 348 -3.10 5.69 5.92
CA VAL A 348 -2.59 4.68 6.83
C VAL A 348 -3.38 4.65 8.12
N ALA A 349 -3.64 5.83 8.70
CA ALA A 349 -4.12 5.95 10.07
C ALA A 349 -5.48 5.27 10.33
N ALA A 350 -6.33 5.15 9.30
CA ALA A 350 -7.69 4.64 9.44
C ALA A 350 -7.80 3.10 9.41
N SER A 351 -6.81 2.38 8.89
CA SER A 351 -6.94 0.93 8.61
C SER A 351 -5.74 0.08 9.04
N HIS A 352 -4.58 0.67 9.33
CA HIS A 352 -3.32 -0.07 9.54
C HIS A 352 -3.40 -1.19 10.59
N ASP A 353 -4.07 -0.94 11.73
CA ASP A 353 -4.18 -1.91 12.83
C ASP A 353 -5.43 -2.81 12.77
N SER A 354 -6.46 -2.37 12.07
CA SER A 354 -7.74 -3.05 11.92
C SER A 354 -8.52 -2.35 10.81
N GLU A 355 -9.24 -3.10 10.00
CA GLU A 355 -10.07 -2.54 8.92
C GLU A 355 -11.35 -1.83 9.44
N ARG A 356 -11.77 -2.08 10.68
CA ARG A 356 -13.03 -1.59 11.24
C ARG A 356 -13.21 -0.06 11.20
N PRO A 357 -12.19 0.78 11.51
CA PRO A 357 -12.37 2.22 11.51
C PRO A 357 -12.64 2.80 10.12
N MET A 358 -12.36 2.06 9.03
CA MET A 358 -12.70 2.49 7.67
C MET A 358 -14.20 2.70 7.46
N ALA A 359 -15.05 2.01 8.22
CA ALA A 359 -16.50 2.24 8.20
C ALA A 359 -16.89 3.69 8.50
N ASN A 360 -16.09 4.41 9.32
CA ASN A 360 -16.31 5.83 9.61
C ASN A 360 -15.96 6.77 8.46
N THR A 361 -15.22 6.28 7.47
CA THR A 361 -14.69 7.08 6.35
C THR A 361 -15.50 6.89 5.07
N ASP A 362 -16.35 5.86 5.00
CA ASP A 362 -17.05 5.44 3.77
C ASP A 362 -17.80 6.60 3.10
N HIS A 363 -18.62 7.33 3.86
CA HIS A 363 -19.37 8.46 3.30
C HIS A 363 -18.49 9.65 2.89
N ASP A 364 -17.32 9.81 3.52
CA ASP A 364 -16.40 10.90 3.20
C ASP A 364 -15.61 10.61 1.93
N PHE A 365 -15.12 9.38 1.76
CA PHE A 365 -14.51 8.93 0.51
C PHE A 365 -15.50 8.94 -0.65
N ARG A 366 -16.71 8.39 -0.46
CA ARG A 366 -17.77 8.48 -1.45
C ARG A 366 -18.01 9.93 -1.87
N ARG A 367 -18.22 10.84 -0.91
CA ARG A 367 -18.47 12.26 -1.19
C ARG A 367 -17.31 12.90 -1.94
N PHE A 368 -16.08 12.58 -1.57
CA PHE A 368 -14.89 13.04 -2.30
C PHE A 368 -14.91 12.60 -3.77
N PHE A 369 -15.21 11.33 -4.08
CA PHE A 369 -15.32 10.89 -5.47
C PHE A 369 -16.51 11.52 -6.20
N GLU A 370 -17.64 11.70 -5.52
CA GLU A 370 -18.86 12.27 -6.07
C GLU A 370 -18.69 13.74 -6.46
N GLU A 371 -18.17 14.56 -5.56
CA GLU A 371 -17.91 15.99 -5.80
C GLU A 371 -16.88 16.22 -6.92
N ASN A 372 -15.92 15.30 -7.06
CA ASN A 372 -14.80 15.44 -7.99
C ASN A 372 -14.92 14.53 -9.23
N LYS A 373 -16.09 13.94 -9.46
CA LYS A 373 -16.33 12.93 -10.51
C LYS A 373 -15.80 13.34 -11.89
N HIS A 374 -15.99 14.61 -12.25
CA HIS A 374 -15.58 15.14 -13.55
C HIS A 374 -14.05 15.11 -13.77
N LYS A 375 -13.25 15.19 -12.71
CA LYS A 375 -11.79 15.03 -12.77
C LYS A 375 -11.41 13.57 -13.01
N PHE A 376 -12.09 12.65 -12.31
CA PHE A 376 -11.91 11.21 -12.47
C PHE A 376 -12.39 10.67 -13.82
N ASP A 377 -13.32 11.36 -14.49
CA ASP A 377 -13.75 11.00 -15.85
C ASP A 377 -12.61 11.13 -16.90
N ASN A 378 -11.50 11.83 -16.59
CA ASN A 378 -10.33 11.94 -17.47
C ASN A 378 -9.09 11.21 -16.94
N ALA A 379 -9.24 10.37 -15.91
CA ALA A 379 -8.14 9.74 -15.20
C ALA A 379 -8.20 8.21 -15.23
N VAL A 380 -7.03 7.57 -15.25
CA VAL A 380 -6.88 6.21 -14.73
C VAL A 380 -6.87 6.33 -13.20
N THR A 381 -7.87 5.79 -12.54
CA THR A 381 -8.01 5.84 -11.07
C THR A 381 -7.83 4.46 -10.49
N ILE A 382 -6.91 4.33 -9.55
CA ILE A 382 -6.57 3.07 -8.88
C ILE A 382 -6.85 3.26 -7.39
N VAL A 383 -7.79 2.50 -6.85
CA VAL A 383 -8.05 2.43 -5.40
C VAL A 383 -7.56 1.09 -4.91
N MET A 384 -6.57 1.07 -4.03
CA MET A 384 -5.86 -0.16 -3.68
C MET A 384 -5.45 -0.26 -2.21
N GLY A 385 -5.13 -1.47 -1.77
CA GLY A 385 -4.31 -1.74 -0.61
C GLY A 385 -2.90 -2.14 -1.04
N ASP A 386 -1.92 -1.89 -0.19
CA ASP A 386 -0.56 -2.41 -0.33
C ASP A 386 -0.45 -3.87 0.15
N HIS A 387 -1.19 -4.19 1.20
CA HIS A 387 -1.44 -5.54 1.72
C HIS A 387 -2.83 -5.57 2.37
N GLY A 388 -3.33 -6.76 2.75
CA GLY A 388 -4.55 -6.86 3.57
C GLY A 388 -4.29 -6.83 5.08
N PRO A 389 -5.31 -7.03 5.92
CA PRO A 389 -5.15 -6.95 7.37
C PRO A 389 -4.12 -7.96 7.90
N ARG A 390 -3.11 -7.47 8.62
CA ARG A 390 -2.08 -8.33 9.27
C ARG A 390 -2.37 -8.59 10.75
N TYR A 391 -3.31 -7.84 11.29
CA TYR A 391 -3.61 -7.77 12.70
C TYR A 391 -5.12 -7.92 12.90
N ASP A 392 -5.51 -8.17 14.16
CA ASP A 392 -6.86 -8.61 14.59
C ASP A 392 -7.00 -10.15 14.64
N SER A 393 -7.90 -10.62 15.50
CA SER A 393 -8.17 -12.03 15.70
C SER A 393 -8.75 -12.70 14.44
N ALA A 394 -9.49 -11.93 13.63
CA ALA A 394 -10.09 -12.36 12.37
C ALA A 394 -9.05 -12.82 11.32
N VAL A 395 -7.82 -12.31 11.38
CA VAL A 395 -6.71 -12.73 10.49
C VAL A 395 -6.38 -14.22 10.63
N ASN A 396 -6.71 -14.84 11.78
CA ASN A 396 -6.43 -16.25 12.01
C ASN A 396 -7.47 -17.21 11.39
N THR A 397 -8.57 -16.70 10.82
CA THR A 397 -9.54 -17.55 10.11
C THR A 397 -9.04 -17.87 8.70
N LYS A 398 -9.66 -18.83 8.01
CA LYS A 398 -9.31 -19.16 6.62
C LYS A 398 -9.46 -17.94 5.70
N GLN A 399 -10.54 -17.18 5.86
CA GLN A 399 -10.78 -15.95 5.11
C GLN A 399 -9.76 -14.86 5.48
N GLY A 400 -9.44 -14.69 6.77
CA GLY A 400 -8.47 -13.70 7.21
C GLY A 400 -7.06 -13.92 6.66
N LEU A 401 -6.60 -15.17 6.58
CA LEU A 401 -5.32 -15.51 5.95
C LEU A 401 -5.31 -15.23 4.45
N TYR A 402 -6.45 -15.39 3.77
CA TYR A 402 -6.59 -15.02 2.36
C TYR A 402 -6.60 -13.49 2.21
N ASP A 403 -7.42 -12.78 2.99
CA ASP A 403 -7.53 -11.32 3.00
C ASP A 403 -6.17 -10.66 3.22
N LYS A 404 -5.37 -11.17 4.17
CA LYS A 404 -4.00 -10.70 4.44
C LYS A 404 -3.14 -10.61 3.18
N ASN A 405 -3.32 -11.57 2.26
CA ASN A 405 -2.53 -11.70 1.03
C ASN A 405 -3.21 -11.08 -0.20
N ASN A 406 -4.50 -10.73 -0.12
CA ASN A 406 -5.30 -10.21 -1.22
C ASN A 406 -5.72 -8.75 -0.96
N PRO A 407 -4.83 -7.78 -1.22
CA PRO A 407 -5.14 -6.37 -1.06
C PRO A 407 -6.31 -5.92 -1.94
N LEU A 408 -6.95 -4.84 -1.53
CA LEU A 408 -7.92 -4.11 -2.33
C LEU A 408 -7.28 -3.70 -3.66
N MET A 409 -8.02 -3.83 -4.76
CA MET A 409 -7.62 -3.30 -6.05
C MET A 409 -8.85 -3.02 -6.91
N LEU A 410 -9.09 -1.77 -7.25
CA LEU A 410 -10.10 -1.32 -8.20
C LEU A 410 -9.46 -0.37 -9.19
N VAL A 411 -9.75 -0.57 -10.48
CA VAL A 411 -9.21 0.25 -11.56
C VAL A 411 -10.35 0.84 -12.40
N SER A 412 -10.45 2.16 -12.45
CA SER A 412 -11.31 2.89 -13.38
C SER A 412 -10.45 3.50 -14.49
N LEU A 413 -10.88 3.32 -15.74
CA LEU A 413 -10.28 4.01 -16.87
C LEU A 413 -10.94 5.38 -17.09
N PRO A 414 -10.29 6.31 -17.82
CA PRO A 414 -10.94 7.51 -18.33
C PRO A 414 -12.25 7.15 -19.03
N LYS A 415 -13.25 8.02 -18.89
CA LYS A 415 -14.60 7.82 -19.43
C LYS A 415 -14.60 7.48 -20.92
N ALA A 416 -13.69 8.09 -21.69
CA ALA A 416 -13.53 7.82 -23.12
C ALA A 416 -13.09 6.37 -23.43
N LEU A 417 -12.48 5.66 -22.49
CA LEU A 417 -11.99 4.29 -22.67
C LEU A 417 -12.94 3.22 -22.12
N ARG A 418 -13.94 3.62 -21.31
CA ARG A 418 -14.87 2.69 -20.62
C ARG A 418 -15.76 1.87 -21.57
N GLU A 419 -16.01 2.36 -22.78
CA GLU A 419 -16.80 1.65 -23.80
C GLU A 419 -15.94 1.09 -24.96
N THR A 420 -14.63 0.92 -24.73
CA THR A 420 -13.68 0.45 -25.75
C THR A 420 -13.20 -0.98 -25.49
N ASN A 421 -12.37 -1.52 -26.41
CA ASN A 421 -11.73 -2.81 -26.18
C ASN A 421 -10.80 -2.80 -24.94
N MET A 422 -10.27 -1.63 -24.56
CA MET A 422 -9.44 -1.48 -23.36
C MET A 422 -10.19 -1.90 -22.09
N GLN A 423 -11.43 -1.44 -21.91
CA GLN A 423 -12.26 -1.84 -20.77
C GLN A 423 -12.56 -3.35 -20.78
N LYS A 424 -12.80 -3.93 -21.96
CA LYS A 424 -13.04 -5.38 -22.09
C LYS A 424 -11.82 -6.20 -21.67
N VAL A 425 -10.63 -5.76 -22.08
CA VAL A 425 -9.37 -6.40 -21.69
C VAL A 425 -9.09 -6.23 -20.21
N LEU A 426 -9.34 -5.05 -19.64
CA LEU A 426 -9.22 -4.80 -18.20
C LEU A 426 -10.12 -5.75 -17.40
N LYS A 427 -11.42 -5.83 -17.75
CA LYS A 427 -12.40 -6.74 -17.12
C LYS A 427 -12.04 -8.21 -17.29
N ARG A 428 -11.46 -8.60 -18.43
CA ARG A 428 -10.98 -9.97 -18.61
C ARG A 428 -9.77 -10.25 -17.71
N ASN A 429 -8.83 -9.32 -17.66
CA ASN A 429 -7.58 -9.48 -16.91
C ASN A 429 -7.80 -9.44 -15.39
N SER A 430 -8.85 -8.78 -14.90
CA SER A 430 -9.19 -8.71 -13.47
C SER A 430 -9.58 -10.05 -12.83
N GLU A 431 -9.96 -11.03 -13.66
CA GLU A 431 -10.32 -12.38 -13.22
C GLU A 431 -9.10 -13.32 -13.08
N PHE A 432 -7.93 -12.94 -13.58
CA PHE A 432 -6.72 -13.74 -13.48
C PHE A 432 -5.87 -13.35 -12.27
N LEU A 433 -5.06 -14.30 -11.79
CA LEU A 433 -4.04 -14.02 -10.78
C LEU A 433 -3.11 -12.89 -11.26
N SER A 434 -2.99 -11.87 -10.42
CA SER A 434 -2.17 -10.68 -10.63
C SER A 434 -1.36 -10.36 -9.37
N SER A 435 -0.47 -9.38 -9.47
CA SER A 435 0.39 -8.93 -8.37
C SER A 435 0.73 -7.44 -8.49
N HIS A 436 1.42 -6.89 -7.49
CA HIS A 436 1.98 -5.54 -7.54
C HIS A 436 2.97 -5.30 -8.70
N HIS A 437 3.59 -6.35 -9.23
CA HIS A 437 4.43 -6.22 -10.43
C HIS A 437 3.59 -5.95 -11.69
N ASP A 438 2.36 -6.44 -11.76
CA ASP A 438 1.44 -6.16 -12.86
C ASP A 438 0.91 -4.72 -12.80
N LEU A 439 0.71 -4.19 -11.58
CA LEU A 439 0.46 -2.77 -11.37
C LEU A 439 1.62 -1.92 -11.89
N HIS A 440 2.88 -2.25 -11.54
CA HIS A 440 4.04 -1.53 -12.05
C HIS A 440 4.09 -1.55 -13.59
N ALA A 441 3.95 -2.73 -14.20
CA ALA A 441 3.93 -2.86 -15.65
C ALA A 441 2.80 -2.04 -16.31
N THR A 442 1.65 -1.94 -15.64
CA THR A 442 0.52 -1.11 -16.08
C THR A 442 0.86 0.38 -16.05
N LEU A 443 1.49 0.88 -14.98
CA LEU A 443 1.92 2.27 -14.88
C LEU A 443 2.97 2.61 -15.95
N VAL A 444 3.93 1.71 -16.19
CA VAL A 444 4.92 1.86 -17.26
C VAL A 444 4.26 1.86 -18.65
N ASP A 445 3.27 1.00 -18.88
CA ASP A 445 2.53 0.94 -20.15
C ASP A 445 1.77 2.24 -20.43
N ILE A 446 1.11 2.81 -19.42
CA ILE A 446 0.36 4.07 -19.50
C ILE A 446 1.25 5.21 -19.97
N ILE A 447 2.49 5.31 -19.47
CA ILE A 447 3.37 6.44 -19.77
C ILE A 447 4.26 6.22 -21.00
N ARG A 448 4.68 4.97 -21.27
CA ARG A 448 5.66 4.68 -22.34
C ARG A 448 5.08 4.19 -23.65
N HIS A 449 3.96 3.47 -23.64
CA HIS A 449 3.51 2.70 -24.80
C HIS A 449 2.10 3.07 -25.27
N GLN A 450 1.13 3.17 -24.35
CA GLN A 450 -0.26 3.47 -24.69
C GLN A 450 -0.49 4.81 -25.42
N PRO A 451 0.25 5.91 -25.14
CA PRO A 451 0.06 7.18 -25.84
C PRO A 451 0.25 7.08 -27.35
N SER A 452 1.16 6.21 -27.82
CA SER A 452 1.44 6.03 -29.25
C SER A 452 0.26 5.50 -30.07
N SER A 453 -0.70 4.83 -29.41
CA SER A 453 -1.90 4.27 -30.02
C SER A 453 -3.18 4.97 -29.56
N ASN A 454 -3.07 6.08 -28.81
CA ASN A 454 -4.19 6.70 -28.11
C ASN A 454 -5.02 5.68 -27.30
N PHE A 455 -4.34 4.78 -26.59
CA PHE A 455 -4.96 3.76 -25.73
C PHE A 455 -5.90 2.81 -26.50
N SER A 456 -5.58 2.49 -27.76
CA SER A 456 -6.33 1.52 -28.56
C SER A 456 -5.65 0.15 -28.67
N ASP A 457 -4.32 0.10 -28.51
CA ASP A 457 -3.57 -1.14 -28.58
C ASP A 457 -3.67 -1.95 -27.29
N THR A 458 -4.30 -3.11 -27.43
CA THR A 458 -4.52 -4.10 -26.36
C THR A 458 -3.85 -5.44 -26.68
N SER A 459 -2.98 -5.47 -27.71
CA SER A 459 -2.18 -6.64 -28.03
C SER A 459 -1.17 -6.92 -26.92
N TYR A 460 -0.80 -8.20 -26.79
CA TYR A 460 0.23 -8.62 -25.85
C TYR A 460 1.54 -7.87 -26.15
N LEU A 461 2.14 -7.33 -25.09
CA LEU A 461 3.46 -6.71 -25.13
C LEU A 461 4.23 -7.12 -23.89
N ARG A 462 5.41 -7.70 -24.07
CA ARG A 462 6.38 -7.87 -23.00
C ARG A 462 7.12 -6.54 -22.81
N ILE A 463 6.84 -5.85 -21.71
CA ILE A 463 7.46 -4.55 -21.40
C ILE A 463 8.82 -4.79 -20.78
N ASN A 464 9.88 -4.33 -21.46
CA ASN A 464 11.26 -4.47 -20.99
C ASN A 464 11.46 -3.75 -19.65
N GLY A 465 12.19 -4.39 -18.74
CA GLY A 465 12.47 -3.85 -17.40
C GLY A 465 11.32 -4.02 -16.40
N THR A 466 10.33 -4.86 -16.71
CA THR A 466 9.23 -5.16 -15.77
C THR A 466 9.11 -6.67 -15.52
N TYR A 467 8.70 -7.05 -14.31
CA TYR A 467 8.43 -8.46 -13.95
C TYR A 467 6.97 -8.87 -14.09
N GLY A 468 6.06 -7.90 -14.27
CA GLY A 468 4.63 -8.13 -14.47
C GLY A 468 4.18 -7.95 -15.92
N SER A 469 2.87 -7.94 -16.11
CA SER A 469 2.19 -7.69 -17.38
C SER A 469 1.13 -6.61 -17.18
N SER A 470 1.09 -5.63 -18.08
CA SER A 470 0.09 -4.55 -18.03
C SER A 470 -1.34 -5.10 -18.11
N TRP A 471 -2.22 -4.64 -17.22
CA TRP A 471 -3.64 -4.97 -17.23
C TRP A 471 -4.40 -4.37 -18.43
N LEU A 472 -3.79 -3.43 -19.13
CA LEU A 472 -4.32 -2.79 -20.34
C LEU A 472 -4.05 -3.61 -21.62
N ARG A 473 -3.32 -4.73 -21.49
CA ARG A 473 -2.93 -5.58 -22.61
C ARG A 473 -3.40 -7.00 -22.38
N ARG A 474 -3.67 -7.73 -23.47
CA ARG A 474 -3.91 -9.17 -23.37
C ARG A 474 -2.66 -9.84 -22.77
N PHE A 475 -2.86 -10.70 -21.77
CA PHE A 475 -1.80 -11.56 -21.28
C PHE A 475 -1.32 -12.55 -22.36
N GLU A 476 -0.12 -13.07 -22.17
CA GLU A 476 0.54 -13.97 -23.11
C GLU A 476 -0.31 -15.21 -23.37
N THR A 477 -0.51 -15.54 -24.65
CA THR A 477 -1.33 -16.70 -25.03
C THR A 477 -0.56 -17.99 -24.74
N GLY A 478 -1.20 -18.94 -24.08
CA GLY A 478 -0.61 -20.23 -23.75
C GLY A 478 0.27 -20.23 -22.49
N VAL A 479 0.37 -19.11 -21.77
CA VAL A 479 1.08 -19.02 -20.47
C VAL A 479 0.06 -18.82 -19.35
N PRO A 480 -0.30 -19.87 -18.60
CA PRO A 480 -1.20 -19.76 -17.46
C PRO A 480 -0.64 -18.80 -16.41
N ARG A 481 -1.51 -18.00 -15.80
CA ARG A 481 -1.15 -17.13 -14.66
C ARG A 481 -1.33 -17.88 -13.36
N THR A 482 -0.23 -18.37 -12.80
CA THR A 482 -0.19 -19.12 -11.54
C THR A 482 0.98 -18.66 -10.69
N CYS A 483 1.04 -19.05 -9.43
CA CYS A 483 2.21 -18.77 -8.58
C CYS A 483 3.48 -19.48 -9.08
N ARG A 484 3.35 -20.47 -9.97
CA ARG A 484 4.46 -21.11 -10.68
C ARG A 484 5.08 -20.17 -11.72
N THR A 485 4.26 -19.35 -12.40
CA THR A 485 4.69 -18.51 -13.54
C THR A 485 4.91 -17.05 -13.16
N LEU A 486 4.26 -16.57 -12.11
CA LEU A 486 4.36 -15.19 -11.63
C LEU A 486 5.42 -15.06 -10.50
N PRO A 487 6.03 -13.88 -10.32
CA PRO A 487 6.97 -13.61 -9.23
C PRO A 487 6.21 -13.39 -7.91
N ILE A 488 5.48 -14.43 -7.46
CA ILE A 488 4.70 -14.41 -6.22
C ILE A 488 5.29 -15.47 -5.28
N PRO A 489 5.87 -15.07 -4.13
CA PRO A 489 6.32 -16.00 -3.09
C PRO A 489 5.20 -16.95 -2.65
N SER A 490 5.56 -18.18 -2.27
CA SER A 490 4.56 -19.25 -2.16
C SER A 490 3.58 -19.02 -1.00
N GLN A 491 4.04 -18.37 0.06
CA GLN A 491 3.24 -17.98 1.21
C GLN A 491 2.22 -16.87 0.91
N TYR A 492 2.39 -16.11 -0.18
CA TYR A 492 1.46 -15.07 -0.62
C TYR A 492 0.57 -15.50 -1.80
N CYS A 493 0.73 -16.74 -2.25
CA CYS A 493 -0.06 -17.31 -3.33
C CYS A 493 -1.57 -17.37 -2.99
N LEU A 494 -2.42 -16.93 -3.92
CA LEU A 494 -3.88 -16.93 -3.77
C LEU A 494 -4.57 -18.16 -4.39
N CYS A 495 -3.84 -18.99 -5.14
CA CYS A 495 -4.40 -20.18 -5.78
C CYS A 495 -4.87 -21.19 -4.72
N ASP A 496 -6.10 -21.67 -4.86
CA ASP A 496 -6.71 -22.66 -3.98
C ASP A 496 -6.38 -24.07 -4.47
N TYR A 497 -5.27 -24.63 -3.98
CA TYR A 497 -4.79 -25.95 -4.36
C TYR A 497 -5.46 -27.12 -3.62
N GLY A 498 -6.55 -26.91 -2.88
CA GLY A 498 -7.20 -27.98 -2.11
C GLY A 498 -6.29 -28.52 -1.00
N GLN A 499 -6.47 -28.00 0.21
CA GLN A 499 -5.65 -28.38 1.37
C GLN A 499 -6.36 -29.43 2.22
N GLU A 500 -5.66 -30.48 2.59
CA GLU A 500 -6.16 -31.53 3.49
C GLU A 500 -5.48 -31.42 4.86
N GLU A 501 -6.27 -31.44 5.93
CA GLU A 501 -5.70 -31.46 7.27
C GLU A 501 -5.18 -32.86 7.62
N ILE A 502 -3.91 -32.93 8.01
CA ILE A 502 -3.26 -34.15 8.47
C ILE A 502 -3.42 -34.26 9.98
N THR A 503 -3.89 -35.42 10.46
CA THR A 503 -4.14 -35.69 11.87
C THR A 503 -3.06 -36.53 12.56
N ASP A 504 -2.06 -37.02 11.82
CA ASP A 504 -0.93 -37.79 12.36
C ASP A 504 -0.10 -36.94 13.35
N GLY A 505 -0.22 -37.26 14.64
CA GLY A 505 0.47 -36.56 15.73
C GLY A 505 1.99 -36.71 15.69
N SER A 506 2.51 -37.84 15.19
CA SER A 506 3.95 -38.07 15.06
C SER A 506 4.54 -37.16 13.99
N LEU A 507 3.88 -37.10 12.82
CA LEU A 507 4.30 -36.23 11.73
C LEU A 507 4.15 -34.75 12.11
N LYS A 508 3.04 -34.36 12.77
CA LYS A 508 2.85 -33.01 13.33
C LYS A 508 4.01 -32.62 14.22
N LYS A 509 4.34 -33.45 15.22
CA LYS A 509 5.45 -33.18 16.15
C LYS A 509 6.80 -33.07 15.42
N LYS A 510 7.11 -34.01 14.52
CA LYS A 510 8.34 -34.02 13.72
C LYS A 510 8.51 -32.73 12.91
N LEU A 511 7.47 -32.30 12.20
CA LEU A 511 7.51 -31.07 11.39
C LEU A 511 7.55 -29.80 12.25
N GLY A 512 6.87 -29.77 13.40
CA GLY A 512 6.95 -28.66 14.34
C GLY A 512 8.36 -28.49 14.95
N GLU A 513 8.98 -29.60 15.36
CA GLU A 513 10.35 -29.59 15.88
C GLU A 513 11.36 -29.17 14.80
N LEU A 514 11.17 -29.63 13.56
CA LEU A 514 11.97 -29.21 12.42
C LEU A 514 11.81 -27.70 12.13
N ALA A 515 10.57 -27.19 12.13
CA ALA A 515 10.28 -25.78 11.90
C ALA A 515 10.99 -24.86 12.90
N VAL A 516 10.92 -25.19 14.18
CA VAL A 516 11.60 -24.40 15.23
C VAL A 516 13.12 -24.55 15.17
N SER A 517 13.64 -25.72 14.80
CA SER A 517 15.07 -25.92 14.56
C SER A 517 15.59 -25.04 13.42
N ASP A 518 14.85 -24.96 12.31
CA ASP A 518 15.19 -24.13 11.16
C ASP A 518 15.11 -22.62 11.48
N VAL A 519 14.13 -22.18 12.27
CA VAL A 519 14.07 -20.79 12.78
C VAL A 519 15.33 -20.46 13.58
N ASN A 520 15.69 -21.30 14.56
CA ASN A 520 16.88 -21.06 15.37
C ASN A 520 18.18 -21.11 14.55
N LYS A 521 18.25 -22.00 13.56
CA LYS A 521 19.37 -22.05 12.61
C LYS A 521 19.47 -20.76 11.81
N HIS A 522 18.35 -20.22 11.32
CA HIS A 522 18.33 -18.97 10.58
C HIS A 522 18.77 -17.78 11.44
N LEU A 523 18.29 -17.69 12.69
CA LEU A 523 18.73 -16.67 13.65
C LEU A 523 20.24 -16.73 13.93
N ARG A 524 20.83 -17.94 14.03
CA ARG A 524 22.29 -18.13 14.14
C ARG A 524 23.03 -17.74 12.86
N GLU A 525 22.55 -18.16 11.69
CA GLU A 525 23.13 -17.81 10.39
C GLU A 525 23.18 -16.28 10.18
N ARG A 526 22.17 -15.55 10.71
CA ARG A 526 22.09 -14.10 10.67
C ARG A 526 22.83 -13.41 11.83
N GLY A 527 23.39 -14.17 12.77
CA GLY A 527 24.20 -13.67 13.89
C GLY A 527 23.42 -12.93 14.98
N VAL A 528 22.11 -13.18 15.11
CA VAL A 528 21.23 -12.52 16.10
C VAL A 528 20.83 -13.43 17.26
N ASP A 529 21.35 -14.65 17.32
CA ASP A 529 21.10 -15.62 18.41
C ASP A 529 21.64 -15.15 19.77
N GLY A 530 22.56 -14.18 19.80
CA GLY A 530 22.95 -13.47 21.02
C GLY A 530 21.88 -12.50 21.56
N LEU A 531 21.00 -11.98 20.69
CA LEU A 531 19.96 -11.00 21.00
C LEU A 531 18.59 -11.67 21.22
N CYS A 532 18.27 -12.64 20.37
CA CYS A 532 17.01 -13.37 20.39
C CYS A 532 17.10 -14.60 21.31
N GLU A 533 16.01 -14.91 22.00
CA GLU A 533 15.82 -16.14 22.75
C GLU A 533 15.77 -17.33 21.80
N GLU A 534 16.17 -18.49 22.32
CA GLU A 534 15.98 -19.75 21.61
C GLU A 534 14.47 -20.02 21.46
N VAL A 535 14.03 -20.11 20.21
CA VAL A 535 12.64 -20.41 19.88
C VAL A 535 12.37 -21.86 20.26
N LYS A 536 11.28 -22.12 20.98
CA LYS A 536 10.85 -23.46 21.40
C LYS A 536 9.43 -23.72 20.94
N LEU A 537 9.16 -24.94 20.49
CA LEU A 537 7.80 -25.35 20.11
C LEU A 537 6.92 -25.42 21.35
N GLU A 538 5.74 -24.81 21.27
CA GLU A 538 4.64 -25.06 22.21
C GLU A 538 3.72 -26.12 21.61
N GLU A 539 3.20 -25.88 20.40
CA GLU A 539 2.30 -26.81 19.72
C GLU A 539 2.29 -26.61 18.19
N VAL A 540 1.79 -27.61 17.48
CA VAL A 540 1.42 -27.51 16.06
C VAL A 540 -0.10 -27.48 15.97
N GLY A 541 -0.64 -26.29 15.72
CA GLY A 541 -2.09 -26.07 15.64
C GLY A 541 -2.71 -26.75 14.42
N LYS A 542 -2.13 -26.56 13.23
CA LYS A 542 -2.60 -27.17 11.98
C LYS A 542 -1.43 -27.68 11.13
N LEU A 543 -1.64 -28.83 10.50
CA LEU A 543 -0.74 -29.37 9.49
C LEU A 543 -1.58 -29.65 8.25
N LEU A 544 -1.30 -28.95 7.16
CA LEU A 544 -2.06 -29.06 5.92
C LEU A 544 -1.17 -29.68 4.84
N SER A 545 -1.68 -30.67 4.13
CA SER A 545 -1.04 -31.25 2.95
C SER A 545 -1.66 -30.68 1.69
N ILE A 546 -0.82 -30.43 0.68
CA ILE A 546 -1.26 -30.11 -0.67
C ILE A 546 -0.77 -31.22 -1.61
N PRO A 547 -1.68 -31.89 -2.34
CA PRO A 547 -1.32 -32.87 -3.34
C PRO A 547 -0.43 -32.25 -4.42
N SER A 548 0.58 -32.99 -4.89
CA SER A 548 1.43 -32.56 -6.01
C SER A 548 1.91 -33.80 -6.77
N LYS A 549 2.24 -33.63 -8.06
CA LYS A 549 2.96 -34.65 -8.84
C LYS A 549 4.47 -34.41 -8.82
N SER A 550 4.90 -33.22 -8.43
CA SER A 550 6.30 -32.80 -8.33
C SER A 550 6.96 -33.25 -7.02
N TYR A 551 6.14 -33.52 -6.00
CA TYR A 551 6.56 -33.90 -4.64
C TYR A 551 5.66 -35.01 -4.12
N LYS A 552 6.21 -35.85 -3.23
CA LYS A 552 5.42 -36.84 -2.50
C LYS A 552 4.35 -36.17 -1.65
N ALA A 553 4.70 -35.05 -1.01
CA ALA A 553 3.76 -34.19 -0.30
C ALA A 553 4.32 -32.77 -0.15
N ARG A 554 3.44 -31.78 -0.03
CA ARG A 554 3.79 -30.42 0.44
C ARG A 554 3.03 -30.13 1.73
N TYR A 555 3.76 -29.80 2.78
CA TYR A 555 3.20 -29.55 4.10
C TYR A 555 3.26 -28.08 4.48
N ARG A 556 2.11 -27.49 4.79
CA ARG A 556 2.02 -26.17 5.44
C ARG A 556 1.84 -26.38 6.94
N VAL A 557 2.82 -25.91 7.71
CA VAL A 557 2.91 -26.13 9.16
C VAL A 557 2.52 -24.84 9.87
N HIS A 558 1.43 -24.86 10.63
CA HIS A 558 1.00 -23.77 11.51
C HIS A 558 1.37 -24.13 12.94
N PHE A 559 2.29 -23.38 13.53
CA PHE A 559 2.83 -23.69 14.85
C PHE A 559 2.89 -22.48 15.78
N THR A 560 2.76 -22.76 17.06
CA THR A 560 2.88 -21.78 18.14
C THR A 560 4.17 -22.06 18.89
N THR A 561 4.91 -21.00 19.19
CA THR A 561 6.13 -21.08 20.01
C THR A 561 5.82 -20.79 21.47
N LYS A 562 6.70 -21.19 22.39
CA LYS A 562 6.57 -20.90 23.83
C LYS A 562 6.52 -19.40 24.15
N ASN A 563 7.05 -18.58 23.26
CA ASN A 563 7.04 -17.12 23.34
C ASN A 563 5.82 -16.52 22.61
N GLU A 564 4.77 -17.32 22.41
CA GLU A 564 3.47 -16.94 21.83
C GLU A 564 3.52 -16.48 20.35
N ALA A 565 4.65 -16.61 19.66
CA ALA A 565 4.70 -16.36 18.22
C ALA A 565 3.90 -17.45 17.48
N LYS A 566 2.97 -17.02 16.61
CA LYS A 566 2.20 -17.89 15.72
C LYS A 566 2.79 -17.79 14.31
N LEU A 567 3.38 -18.87 13.84
CA LEU A 567 4.15 -18.91 12.60
C LEU A 567 3.60 -19.95 11.63
N ILE A 568 3.77 -19.67 10.34
CA ILE A 568 3.45 -20.55 9.24
C ILE A 568 4.72 -20.76 8.41
N THR A 569 5.00 -22.00 8.03
CA THR A 569 6.08 -22.34 7.09
C THR A 569 5.69 -23.52 6.20
N THR A 570 6.45 -23.76 5.13
CA THR A 570 6.14 -24.76 4.11
C THR A 570 7.31 -25.70 3.88
N TYR A 571 7.07 -27.01 4.01
CA TYR A 571 8.00 -28.07 3.67
C TYR A 571 7.54 -28.84 2.44
N VAL A 572 8.48 -29.39 1.68
CA VAL A 572 8.18 -30.45 0.70
C VAL A 572 8.81 -31.76 1.13
N GLU A 573 8.12 -32.86 0.88
CA GLU A 573 8.65 -34.20 0.97
C GLU A 573 9.03 -34.68 -0.44
N LEU A 574 10.31 -34.99 -0.63
CA LEU A 574 10.81 -35.58 -1.87
C LEU A 574 10.42 -37.06 -1.96
N GLU A 575 10.49 -37.65 -3.16
CA GLU A 575 10.20 -39.07 -3.38
C GLU A 575 11.03 -40.04 -2.52
N ASN A 576 12.26 -39.64 -2.17
CA ASN A 576 13.12 -40.43 -1.27
C ASN A 576 12.74 -40.29 0.23
N GLY A 577 11.65 -39.58 0.55
CA GLY A 577 11.18 -39.33 1.91
C GLY A 577 11.89 -38.19 2.65
N ASN A 578 12.82 -37.49 1.99
CA ASN A 578 13.50 -36.35 2.61
C ASN A 578 12.57 -35.14 2.68
N LEU A 579 12.45 -34.58 3.88
CA LEU A 579 11.78 -33.30 4.12
C LEU A 579 12.76 -32.17 3.87
N GLN A 580 12.35 -31.18 3.07
CA GLN A 580 13.15 -30.01 2.77
C GLN A 580 12.33 -28.74 2.98
N LEU A 581 12.90 -27.80 3.72
CA LEU A 581 12.48 -26.40 3.70
C LEU A 581 13.04 -25.80 2.41
N LEU A 582 12.20 -25.64 1.39
CA LEU A 582 12.62 -24.99 0.15
C LEU A 582 12.62 -23.47 0.33
N GLU A 583 11.60 -22.94 1.00
CA GLU A 583 11.41 -21.52 1.23
C GLU A 583 11.84 -21.17 2.66
N LYS A 584 12.93 -20.40 2.83
CA LYS A 584 13.41 -19.91 4.16
C LYS A 584 12.60 -18.70 4.65
N GLU A 585 11.30 -18.68 4.41
CA GLU A 585 10.43 -17.59 4.83
C GLU A 585 9.33 -18.11 5.75
N TRP A 586 9.16 -17.41 6.87
CA TRP A 586 8.14 -17.71 7.87
C TRP A 586 7.14 -16.58 7.87
N ASP A 587 5.86 -16.93 7.87
CA ASP A 587 4.81 -15.93 8.00
C ASP A 587 4.31 -15.86 9.45
N ARG A 588 4.39 -14.67 10.07
CA ARG A 588 3.85 -14.44 11.42
C ARG A 588 2.44 -13.88 11.34
N VAL A 589 1.50 -14.52 12.03
CA VAL A 589 0.06 -14.17 11.96
C VAL A 589 -0.44 -13.40 13.18
N ASN A 590 0.44 -13.09 14.13
CA ASN A 590 0.15 -12.23 15.27
C ASN A 590 1.20 -11.12 15.43
N LYS A 591 0.82 -10.02 16.11
CA LYS A 591 1.73 -8.91 16.41
C LYS A 591 2.94 -9.41 17.20
N TYR A 592 4.13 -8.95 16.84
CA TYR A 592 5.33 -9.12 17.65
C TYR A 592 5.50 -7.99 18.69
N GLY A 593 4.97 -6.79 18.43
CA GLY A 593 5.01 -5.68 19.38
C GLY A 593 6.43 -5.39 19.88
N SER A 594 6.58 -5.16 21.19
CA SER A 594 7.88 -4.87 21.79
C SER A 594 8.78 -6.09 21.99
N THR A 595 8.30 -7.29 21.67
CA THR A 595 9.08 -8.53 21.89
C THR A 595 10.32 -8.61 21.00
N ALA A 596 10.37 -7.86 19.90
CA ALA A 596 11.46 -7.87 18.93
C ALA A 596 12.23 -6.53 18.86
N ASP A 597 12.17 -5.71 19.92
CA ASP A 597 12.73 -4.33 19.91
C ASP A 597 14.26 -4.26 19.87
N CYS A 598 14.95 -5.31 20.31
CA CYS A 598 16.40 -5.44 20.16
C CYS A 598 16.87 -5.43 18.70
N LEU A 599 15.97 -5.67 17.73
CA LEU A 599 16.24 -5.56 16.30
C LEU A 599 15.62 -4.30 15.66
N GLN A 600 14.94 -3.45 16.44
CA GLN A 600 14.25 -2.25 15.93
C GLN A 600 15.21 -1.23 15.29
N SER A 601 16.45 -1.17 15.78
CA SER A 601 17.52 -0.31 15.27
C SER A 601 18.54 -1.03 14.39
N ASP A 602 18.43 -2.36 14.26
CA ASP A 602 19.30 -3.18 13.42
C ASP A 602 18.73 -3.25 11.99
N ALA A 603 19.10 -2.27 11.17
CA ALA A 603 18.64 -2.17 9.79
C ALA A 603 19.02 -3.39 8.93
N LYS A 604 19.99 -4.21 9.33
CA LYS A 604 20.44 -5.41 8.58
C LYS A 604 19.60 -6.65 8.91
N ASN A 605 18.96 -6.67 10.08
CA ASN A 605 18.22 -7.82 10.58
C ASN A 605 16.78 -7.47 10.96
N PHE A 606 16.27 -6.36 10.43
CA PHE A 606 14.93 -5.87 10.75
C PHE A 606 13.84 -6.87 10.30
N ASP A 607 14.06 -7.55 9.18
CA ASP A 607 13.22 -8.64 8.66
C ASP A 607 13.00 -9.76 9.69
N LEU A 608 13.98 -10.00 10.58
CA LEU A 608 13.95 -11.09 11.56
C LEU A 608 13.07 -10.79 12.78
N ARG A 609 12.47 -9.60 12.88
CA ARG A 609 11.55 -9.25 13.97
C ARG A 609 10.33 -10.16 14.04
N ILE A 610 9.93 -10.74 12.92
CA ILE A 610 8.85 -11.73 12.88
C ILE A 610 9.20 -13.00 13.67
N LEU A 611 10.49 -13.34 13.76
CA LEU A 611 11.01 -14.54 14.44
C LEU A 611 11.57 -14.26 15.83
N CYS A 612 12.11 -13.07 16.05
CA CYS A 612 12.89 -12.76 17.24
C CYS A 612 12.02 -12.48 18.47
N TYR A 613 12.47 -12.99 19.62
CA TYR A 613 12.02 -12.57 20.94
C TYR A 613 13.25 -12.15 21.75
N CYS A 614 13.34 -10.91 22.21
CA CYS A 614 14.56 -10.36 22.78
C CYS A 614 14.86 -10.90 24.18
N LYS A 615 16.07 -11.41 24.39
CA LYS A 615 16.59 -11.89 25.69
C LYS A 615 16.60 -10.82 26.77
N LYS A 616 16.88 -9.58 26.37
CA LYS A 616 16.79 -8.39 27.22
C LYS A 616 15.80 -7.46 26.57
N ARG A 617 14.66 -7.23 27.22
CA ARG A 617 13.73 -6.20 26.79
C ARG A 617 14.39 -4.84 27.01
N ALA A 618 14.41 -4.00 25.99
CA ALA A 618 14.77 -2.59 26.18
C ALA A 618 13.77 -2.01 27.19
N ILE A 619 14.28 -1.35 28.23
CA ILE A 619 13.47 -0.68 29.27
C ILE A 619 12.86 0.58 28.69
#